data_AF-A0A494XAR2-F1
#
_entry.id   AF-A0A494XAR2-F1
#
_cell.length_a   1.000
_cell.length_b   1.000
_cell.length_c   1.000
_cell.angle_alpha   90.00
_cell.angle_beta   90.00
_cell.angle_gamma   90.00
#
_symmetry.space_group_name_H-M   'P 1'
#
loop_
_entity.id
_entity.type
_entity.pdbx_description
1 polymer ?
#
loop_
_entity_poly.entity_id
_entity_poly.type
_entity_poly.pdbx_seq_one_letter_code
_entity_poly.pdbx_strand_id
1 'polypeptide(L)'
;MQLNPDDFNNFLGGNGVIGQDYAWYSSNACPCVDPNSGQPDPACPVCDGQGRIYAAPVPGVAALSGAKTQRDWAQFGLYEKGDVVVTVAEDSPMYVIGQYDRVTALNETNRFSVPLRRGATIERLLGSIVSLSRVFWLAGTPATIVDGDLPTVNADGTLTWAAGANAPPEGVQYSVTGLRHIDYFCFGNYPQNRRMNQGSRLPIKVVLRDWDLFNR
;
A
#
# COMPACT_ATOMS: atom_id res chain seq x y z
N MET A 1 -14.06 -4.29 35.77
CA MET A 1 -14.26 -3.93 34.35
C MET A 1 -14.01 -5.19 33.54
N GLN A 2 -15.06 -5.87 33.06
CA GLN A 2 -14.92 -6.99 32.13
C GLN A 2 -14.80 -6.38 30.72
N LEU A 3 -13.75 -6.74 29.99
CA LEU A 3 -13.66 -6.48 28.56
C LEU A 3 -14.65 -7.43 27.87
N ASN A 4 -15.66 -6.89 27.19
CA ASN A 4 -16.53 -7.66 26.30
C ASN A 4 -15.98 -7.55 24.87
N PRO A 5 -15.42 -8.64 24.30
CA PRO A 5 -14.87 -8.62 22.94
C PRO A 5 -15.89 -8.21 21.88
N ASP A 6 -17.13 -8.68 21.99
CA ASP A 6 -18.18 -8.38 21.02
C ASP A 6 -18.52 -6.88 20.98
N ASP A 7 -18.57 -6.23 22.14
CA ASP A 7 -18.81 -4.78 22.22
C ASP A 7 -17.64 -3.99 21.59
N PHE A 8 -16.40 -4.46 21.78
CA PHE A 8 -15.23 -3.83 21.20
C PHE A 8 -15.15 -4.05 19.68
N ASN A 9 -15.45 -5.24 19.19
CA ASN A 9 -15.49 -5.55 17.76
C ASN A 9 -16.60 -4.75 17.08
N ASN A 10 -17.77 -4.65 17.70
CA ASN A 10 -18.88 -3.81 17.22
C ASN A 10 -18.53 -2.32 17.20
N PHE A 11 -17.75 -1.84 18.18
CA PHE A 11 -17.25 -0.48 18.22
C PHE A 11 -16.23 -0.19 17.09
N LEU A 12 -15.47 -1.19 16.65
CA LEU A 12 -14.47 -1.05 15.59
C LEU A 12 -15.02 -1.25 14.18
N GLY A 13 -15.78 -2.30 13.92
CA GLY A 13 -16.25 -2.67 12.57
C GLY A 13 -17.74 -3.00 12.46
N GLY A 14 -18.49 -2.94 13.55
CA GLY A 14 -19.95 -3.09 13.54
C GLY A 14 -20.66 -1.74 13.39
N ASN A 15 -21.54 -1.40 14.34
CA ASN A 15 -22.28 -0.13 14.34
C ASN A 15 -21.45 1.09 14.80
N GLY A 16 -20.22 0.89 15.26
CA GLY A 16 -19.27 1.94 15.63
C GLY A 16 -18.45 2.41 14.42
N VAL A 17 -18.55 3.69 14.08
CA VAL A 17 -18.02 4.31 12.84
C VAL A 17 -16.52 4.71 12.95
N ILE A 18 -15.73 4.04 13.79
CA ILE A 18 -14.35 4.50 14.09
C ILE A 18 -13.29 3.70 13.33
N GLY A 19 -13.58 2.46 12.94
CA GLY A 19 -12.72 1.69 12.05
C GLY A 19 -12.62 2.33 10.67
N GLN A 20 -11.54 1.99 9.97
CA GLN A 20 -11.36 2.23 8.54
C GLN A 20 -11.31 0.88 7.84
N ASP A 21 -11.79 0.86 6.60
CA ASP A 21 -11.73 -0.27 5.69
C ASP A 21 -10.33 -0.37 5.08
N TYR A 22 -9.82 -1.59 5.09
CA TYR A 22 -8.52 -1.92 4.54
C TYR A 22 -8.61 -3.13 3.62
N ALA A 23 -7.76 -3.14 2.59
CA ALA A 23 -7.40 -4.36 1.88
C ALA A 23 -6.05 -4.85 2.39
N TRP A 24 -6.02 -6.02 3.02
CA TRP A 24 -4.81 -6.63 3.55
C TRP A 24 -4.28 -7.70 2.60
N TYR A 25 -2.97 -7.65 2.36
CA TYR A 25 -2.25 -8.58 1.51
C TYR A 25 -1.16 -9.24 2.36
N SER A 26 -1.29 -10.54 2.59
CA SER A 26 -0.23 -11.31 3.26
C SER A 26 1.00 -11.39 2.36
N SER A 27 2.17 -11.19 2.97
CA SER A 27 3.46 -11.16 2.30
C SER A 27 4.21 -12.46 2.53
N ASN A 28 4.77 -13.01 1.46
CA ASN A 28 5.69 -14.13 1.52
C ASN A 28 7.03 -13.74 0.91
N ALA A 29 8.12 -14.30 1.44
CA ALA A 29 9.43 -14.13 0.81
C ALA A 29 9.42 -14.73 -0.59
N CYS A 30 9.93 -13.99 -1.57
CA CYS A 30 10.10 -14.53 -2.91
C CYS A 30 11.25 -15.55 -2.91
N PRO A 31 11.11 -16.71 -3.58
CA PRO A 31 12.20 -17.67 -3.71
C PRO A 31 13.45 -17.15 -4.43
N CYS A 32 13.40 -15.99 -5.09
CA CYS A 32 14.55 -15.37 -5.76
C CYS A 32 15.52 -14.68 -4.79
N VAL A 33 15.16 -14.54 -3.51
CA VAL A 33 16.01 -13.91 -2.51
C VAL A 33 17.20 -14.81 -2.21
N ASP A 34 18.42 -14.29 -2.39
CA ASP A 34 19.64 -15.01 -2.07
C ASP A 34 19.73 -15.22 -0.55
N PRO A 35 19.85 -16.47 -0.07
CA PRO A 35 19.89 -16.77 1.37
C PRO A 35 21.13 -16.21 2.07
N ASN A 36 22.22 -15.91 1.35
CA ASN A 36 23.46 -15.40 1.94
C ASN A 36 23.46 -13.88 2.08
N SER A 37 22.85 -13.17 1.13
CA SER A 37 22.86 -11.70 1.08
C SER A 37 21.53 -11.07 1.49
N GLY A 38 20.42 -11.84 1.46
CA GLY A 38 19.07 -11.33 1.63
C GLY A 38 18.59 -10.45 0.48
N GLN A 39 19.35 -10.37 -0.62
CA GLN A 39 19.02 -9.54 -1.77
C GLN A 39 18.16 -10.31 -2.77
N PRO A 40 17.05 -9.73 -3.26
CA PRO A 40 16.29 -10.30 -4.37
C PRO A 40 17.00 -10.10 -5.70
N ASP A 41 16.75 -11.01 -6.65
CA ASP A 41 17.07 -10.77 -8.05
C ASP A 41 16.27 -9.57 -8.59
N PRO A 42 16.92 -8.46 -9.01
CA PRO A 42 16.24 -7.28 -9.53
C PRO A 42 15.40 -7.53 -10.79
N ALA A 43 15.72 -8.59 -11.55
CA ALA A 43 15.04 -8.97 -12.77
C ALA A 43 13.98 -10.07 -12.56
N CYS A 44 13.71 -10.47 -11.31
CA CYS A 44 12.75 -11.53 -11.02
C CYS A 44 11.35 -11.14 -11.52
N PRO A 45 10.72 -11.92 -12.42
CA PRO A 45 9.41 -11.59 -12.99
C PRO A 45 8.25 -11.82 -12.02
N VAL A 46 8.49 -12.43 -10.86
CA VAL A 46 7.45 -12.78 -9.88
C VAL A 46 7.28 -11.69 -8.83
N CYS A 47 8.39 -11.20 -8.27
CA CYS A 47 8.37 -10.13 -7.27
C CYS A 47 8.82 -8.79 -7.82
N ASP A 48 9.19 -8.72 -9.11
CA ASP A 48 9.79 -7.54 -9.72
C ASP A 48 10.92 -6.98 -8.87
N GLY A 49 11.89 -7.79 -8.44
CA GLY A 49 12.99 -7.31 -7.60
C GLY A 49 12.64 -6.80 -6.20
N GLN A 50 11.40 -6.93 -5.72
CA GLN A 50 11.02 -6.54 -4.35
C GLN A 50 11.41 -7.59 -3.30
N GLY A 51 11.62 -8.85 -3.69
CA GLY A 51 11.89 -9.96 -2.77
C GLY A 51 10.69 -10.40 -1.93
N ARG A 52 9.51 -9.81 -2.15
CA ARG A 52 8.25 -10.18 -1.54
C ARG A 52 7.18 -10.44 -2.60
N ILE A 53 6.32 -11.40 -2.32
CA ILE A 53 5.12 -11.68 -3.12
C ILE A 53 3.90 -11.52 -2.23
N TYR A 54 2.84 -10.91 -2.77
CA TYR A 54 1.63 -10.60 -2.04
C TYR A 54 0.49 -11.50 -2.51
N ALA A 55 -0.25 -12.07 -1.57
CA ALA A 55 -1.46 -12.83 -1.88
C ALA A 55 -2.59 -11.90 -2.36
N ALA A 56 -3.71 -12.49 -2.78
CA ALA A 56 -4.93 -11.73 -3.07
C ALA A 56 -5.41 -10.95 -1.83
N PRO A 57 -6.03 -9.77 -2.01
CA PRO A 57 -6.48 -8.94 -0.89
C PRO A 57 -7.58 -9.62 -0.08
N VAL A 58 -7.47 -9.51 1.24
CA VAL A 58 -8.50 -9.88 2.20
C VAL A 58 -9.04 -8.59 2.83
N PRO A 59 -10.36 -8.33 2.77
CA PRO A 59 -10.96 -7.16 3.39
C PRO A 59 -10.85 -7.25 4.91
N GLY A 60 -10.55 -6.13 5.56
CA GLY A 60 -10.47 -6.04 7.01
C GLY A 60 -10.76 -4.63 7.52
N VAL A 61 -11.10 -4.56 8.81
CA VAL A 61 -11.34 -3.29 9.51
C VAL A 61 -10.34 -3.14 10.64
N ALA A 62 -9.79 -1.94 10.80
CA ALA A 62 -8.95 -1.57 11.92
C ALA A 62 -9.15 -0.09 12.30
N ALA A 63 -8.94 0.27 13.56
CA ALA A 63 -9.01 1.67 13.98
C ALA A 63 -7.63 2.31 14.04
N LEU A 64 -7.52 3.51 13.47
CA LEU A 64 -6.34 4.33 13.59
C LEU A 64 -6.16 4.78 15.06
N SER A 65 -5.06 4.37 15.66
CA SER A 65 -4.76 4.55 17.08
C SER A 65 -3.80 5.73 17.26
N GLY A 66 -4.23 6.74 18.04
CA GLY A 66 -3.61 8.07 18.09
C GLY A 66 -2.17 8.19 18.62
N ALA A 67 -1.67 9.43 18.53
CA ALA A 67 -0.30 9.94 18.59
C ALA A 67 0.60 9.64 19.81
N LYS A 68 0.21 8.81 20.79
CA LYS A 68 1.11 8.52 21.94
C LYS A 68 2.25 7.58 21.56
N THR A 69 1.96 6.48 20.87
CA THR A 69 3.00 5.58 20.32
C THR A 69 3.88 6.33 19.31
N GLN A 70 3.28 7.22 18.51
CA GLN A 70 4.00 8.08 17.56
C GLN A 70 4.99 9.03 18.27
N ARG A 71 4.61 9.60 19.42
CA ARG A 71 5.49 10.44 20.25
C ARG A 71 6.65 9.67 20.87
N ASP A 72 6.39 8.50 21.44
CA ASP A 72 7.44 7.69 22.06
C ASP A 72 8.44 7.18 20.99
N TRP A 73 7.98 6.85 19.79
CA TRP A 73 8.84 6.41 18.69
C TRP A 73 9.60 7.56 18.02
N ALA A 74 9.01 8.76 17.97
CA ALA A 74 9.70 9.98 17.53
C ALA A 74 10.89 10.32 18.46
N GLN A 75 10.78 10.03 19.76
CA GLN A 75 11.89 10.21 20.71
C GLN A 75 13.06 9.25 20.48
N PHE A 76 12.81 8.08 19.86
CA PHE A 76 13.86 7.11 19.49
C PHE A 76 14.37 7.27 18.06
N GLY A 77 13.91 8.30 17.32
CA GLY A 77 14.33 8.54 15.93
C GLY A 77 13.85 7.48 14.93
N LEU A 78 12.91 6.60 15.32
CA LEU A 78 12.40 5.50 14.48
C LEU A 78 11.07 5.85 13.78
N TYR A 79 10.50 7.01 14.09
CA TYR A 79 9.21 7.44 13.55
C TYR A 79 9.40 8.31 12.32
N GLU A 80 8.83 7.88 11.20
CA GLU A 80 8.85 8.62 9.95
C GLU A 80 7.51 9.31 9.71
N LYS A 81 7.54 10.43 8.98
CA LYS A 81 6.32 11.16 8.61
C LYS A 81 5.46 10.26 7.71
N GLY A 82 4.26 9.91 8.18
CA GLY A 82 3.32 9.05 7.45
C GLY A 82 3.06 7.71 8.14
N ASP A 83 3.87 7.33 9.13
CA ASP A 83 3.62 6.11 9.92
C ASP A 83 2.29 6.19 10.68
N VAL A 84 1.53 5.10 10.66
CA VAL A 84 0.27 4.96 11.40
C VAL A 84 0.32 3.75 12.31
N VAL A 85 -0.37 3.85 13.45
CA VAL A 85 -0.58 2.70 14.33
C VAL A 85 -2.05 2.34 14.23
N VAL A 86 -2.35 1.08 13.92
CA VAL A 86 -3.72 0.59 13.85
C VAL A 86 -3.98 -0.39 14.98
N THR A 87 -5.19 -0.36 15.52
CA THR A 87 -5.71 -1.39 16.42
C THR A 87 -6.60 -2.32 15.62
N VAL A 88 -6.24 -3.60 15.60
CA VAL A 88 -6.93 -4.66 14.89
C VAL A 88 -7.71 -5.49 15.90
N ALA A 89 -9.02 -5.63 15.69
CA ALA A 89 -9.90 -6.49 16.48
C ALA A 89 -9.53 -7.97 16.35
N GLU A 90 -9.90 -8.79 17.34
CA GLU A 90 -9.56 -10.21 17.36
C GLU A 90 -10.24 -11.05 16.27
N ASP A 91 -11.39 -10.59 15.79
CA ASP A 91 -12.21 -11.21 14.75
C ASP A 91 -11.86 -10.71 13.35
N SER A 92 -11.05 -9.65 13.24
CA SER A 92 -10.60 -9.11 11.97
C SER A 92 -9.68 -10.13 11.26
N PRO A 93 -9.87 -10.38 9.96
CA PRO A 93 -8.96 -11.22 9.18
C PRO A 93 -7.50 -10.75 9.25
N MET A 94 -7.29 -9.44 9.45
CA MET A 94 -5.97 -8.82 9.63
C MET A 94 -5.29 -9.19 10.94
N TYR A 95 -5.93 -9.92 11.87
CA TYR A 95 -5.36 -10.23 13.19
C TYR A 95 -4.02 -10.98 13.12
N VAL A 96 -3.78 -11.69 12.02
CA VAL A 96 -2.54 -12.44 11.78
C VAL A 96 -1.49 -11.66 10.98
N ILE A 97 -1.70 -10.36 10.74
CA ILE A 97 -0.83 -9.51 9.93
C ILE A 97 0.63 -9.65 10.34
N GLY A 98 1.48 -10.04 9.39
CA GLY A 98 2.90 -10.29 9.56
C GLY A 98 3.76 -9.09 9.18
N GLN A 99 5.04 -9.18 9.51
CA GLN A 99 6.02 -8.22 9.00
C GLN A 99 6.05 -8.27 7.46
N TYR A 100 6.16 -7.11 6.83
CA TYR A 100 6.13 -6.89 5.38
C TYR A 100 4.77 -7.11 4.70
N ASP A 101 3.72 -7.45 5.44
CA ASP A 101 2.37 -7.43 4.88
C ASP A 101 1.99 -6.02 4.41
N ARG A 102 1.27 -5.96 3.30
CA ARG A 102 0.76 -4.69 2.73
C ARG A 102 -0.68 -4.48 3.16
N VAL A 103 -1.02 -3.24 3.44
CA VAL A 103 -2.36 -2.81 3.84
C VAL A 103 -2.71 -1.55 3.06
N THR A 104 -3.74 -1.62 2.22
CA THR A 104 -4.26 -0.46 1.48
C THR A 104 -5.41 0.16 2.25
N ALA A 105 -5.35 1.45 2.58
CA ALA A 105 -6.45 2.18 3.22
C ALA A 105 -7.49 2.61 2.18
N LEU A 106 -8.75 2.17 2.33
CA LEU A 106 -9.77 2.29 1.28
C LEU A 106 -10.68 3.53 1.43
N ASN A 107 -10.73 4.15 2.61
CA ASN A 107 -11.64 5.27 2.88
C ASN A 107 -11.07 6.62 2.43
N GLU A 108 -9.76 6.72 2.21
CA GLU A 108 -9.09 7.94 1.74
C GLU A 108 -8.33 7.68 0.44
N THR A 109 -8.20 8.74 -0.36
CA THR A 109 -7.42 8.73 -1.59
C THR A 109 -6.43 9.89 -1.57
N ASN A 110 -5.24 9.65 -2.10
CA ASN A 110 -4.22 10.67 -2.28
C ASN A 110 -3.99 10.96 -3.77
N ARG A 111 -3.68 12.21 -4.10
CA ARG A 111 -3.30 12.60 -5.45
C ARG A 111 -1.87 12.14 -5.73
N PHE A 112 -1.64 11.55 -6.89
CA PHE A 112 -0.31 11.23 -7.40
C PHE A 112 -0.07 11.94 -8.73
N SER A 113 1.21 12.15 -9.05
CA SER A 113 1.66 12.51 -10.40
C SER A 113 3.03 11.89 -10.63
N VAL A 114 3.14 10.99 -11.60
CA VAL A 114 4.38 10.27 -11.88
C VAL A 114 4.76 10.37 -13.35
N PRO A 115 6.06 10.51 -13.67
CA PRO A 115 6.54 10.36 -15.03
C PRO A 115 6.66 8.88 -15.40
N LEU A 116 6.24 8.54 -16.61
CA LEU A 116 6.42 7.23 -17.23
C LEU A 116 7.02 7.42 -18.62
N ARG A 117 7.58 6.34 -19.18
CA ARG A 117 8.11 6.33 -20.54
C ARG A 117 7.37 5.30 -21.37
N ARG A 118 6.81 5.75 -22.50
CA ARG A 118 6.00 4.91 -23.36
C ARG A 118 6.83 3.78 -23.98
N GLY A 119 6.35 2.55 -23.91
CA GLY A 119 7.01 1.34 -24.41
C GLY A 119 8.12 0.80 -23.50
N ALA A 120 8.38 1.42 -22.35
CA ALA A 120 9.36 0.89 -21.41
C ALA A 120 8.83 -0.39 -20.73
N THR A 121 9.71 -1.35 -20.45
CA THR A 121 9.35 -2.58 -19.71
C THR A 121 8.81 -2.31 -18.30
N ILE A 122 9.09 -1.12 -17.77
CA ILE A 122 8.63 -0.64 -16.47
C ILE A 122 7.51 0.41 -16.57
N GLU A 123 6.86 0.56 -17.72
CA GLU A 123 5.72 1.46 -17.92
C GLU A 123 4.47 0.94 -17.18
N ARG A 124 4.41 1.20 -15.87
CA ARG A 124 3.31 0.80 -15.00
C ARG A 124 3.07 1.79 -13.87
N LEU A 125 1.81 1.95 -13.49
CA LEU A 125 1.43 2.64 -12.26
C LEU A 125 1.45 1.67 -11.09
N LEU A 126 2.09 2.07 -9.99
CA LEU A 126 2.16 1.29 -8.77
C LEU A 126 1.11 1.75 -7.75
N GLY A 127 0.58 0.77 -7.03
CA GLY A 127 -0.45 0.95 -6.00
C GLY A 127 -1.87 0.83 -6.56
N SER A 128 -2.84 1.03 -5.67
CA SER A 128 -4.26 0.87 -5.99
C SER A 128 -4.83 2.15 -6.61
N ILE A 129 -4.81 2.23 -7.94
CA ILE A 129 -5.28 3.41 -8.70
C ILE A 129 -6.80 3.49 -8.69
N VAL A 130 -7.34 4.65 -8.30
CA VAL A 130 -8.78 4.92 -8.23
C VAL A 130 -9.26 5.60 -9.50
N SER A 131 -8.54 6.63 -9.95
CA SER A 131 -8.88 7.35 -11.17
C SER A 131 -7.69 8.08 -11.76
N LEU A 132 -7.70 8.28 -13.07
CA LEU A 132 -6.78 9.18 -13.76
C LEU A 132 -7.50 10.50 -14.05
N SER A 133 -6.75 11.60 -14.00
CA SER A 133 -7.26 12.96 -14.21
C SER A 133 -6.53 13.69 -15.32
N ARG A 134 -5.28 13.32 -15.63
CA ARG A 134 -4.50 13.96 -16.69
C ARG A 134 -3.40 13.04 -17.19
N VAL A 135 -3.20 13.05 -18.50
CA VAL A 135 -1.95 12.60 -19.13
C VAL A 135 -1.43 13.71 -20.03
N PHE A 136 -0.14 14.02 -19.95
CA PHE A 136 0.47 15.00 -20.84
C PHE A 136 1.96 14.71 -21.09
N TRP A 137 2.48 15.19 -22.22
CA TRP A 137 3.90 15.16 -22.55
C TRP A 137 4.34 16.48 -23.19
N LEU A 138 5.65 16.60 -23.42
CA LEU A 138 6.23 17.73 -24.13
C LEU A 138 6.53 17.33 -25.57
N ALA A 139 6.17 18.17 -26.55
CA ALA A 139 6.43 17.94 -27.97
C ALA A 139 6.87 19.23 -28.69
N GLY A 140 7.51 19.07 -29.85
CA GLY A 140 7.91 20.19 -30.71
C GLY A 140 9.19 20.91 -30.29
N THR A 141 9.52 21.98 -31.03
CA THR A 141 10.65 22.87 -30.73
C THR A 141 10.21 24.31 -31.04
N PRO A 142 10.01 25.18 -30.01
CA PRO A 142 10.19 24.92 -28.59
C PRO A 142 9.18 23.90 -28.03
N ALA A 143 9.53 23.27 -26.90
CA ALA A 143 8.68 22.27 -26.27
C ALA A 143 7.36 22.90 -25.77
N THR A 144 6.24 22.33 -26.21
CA THR A 144 4.88 22.69 -25.75
C THR A 144 4.22 21.50 -25.07
N ILE A 145 3.30 21.77 -24.15
CA ILE A 145 2.51 20.72 -23.49
C ILE A 145 1.46 20.21 -24.48
N VAL A 146 1.42 18.89 -24.62
CA VAL A 146 0.35 18.18 -25.33
C VAL A 146 -0.41 17.36 -24.30
N ASP A 147 -1.69 17.65 -24.14
CA ASP A 147 -2.60 16.87 -23.31
C ASP A 147 -3.10 15.65 -24.10
N GLY A 148 -2.96 14.48 -23.49
CA GLY A 148 -3.38 13.20 -24.02
C GLY A 148 -4.70 12.72 -23.47
N ASP A 149 -5.22 11.69 -24.13
CA ASP A 149 -6.36 10.93 -23.61
C ASP A 149 -5.96 10.13 -22.35
N LEU A 150 -6.95 9.70 -21.57
CA LEU A 150 -6.69 8.86 -20.40
C LEU A 150 -6.63 7.38 -20.80
N PRO A 151 -5.57 6.64 -20.42
CA PRO A 151 -5.53 5.20 -20.61
C PRO A 151 -6.43 4.48 -19.60
N THR A 152 -6.74 3.21 -19.91
CA THR A 152 -7.24 2.26 -18.92
C THR A 152 -6.05 1.67 -18.17
N VAL A 153 -6.15 1.61 -16.83
CA VAL A 153 -5.14 0.94 -15.99
C VAL A 153 -5.55 -0.51 -15.81
N ASN A 154 -4.67 -1.44 -16.19
CA ASN A 154 -4.87 -2.87 -16.01
C ASN A 154 -4.56 -3.29 -14.57
N ALA A 155 -4.94 -4.52 -14.18
CA ALA A 155 -4.74 -5.03 -12.83
C ALA A 155 -3.25 -5.12 -12.39
N ASP A 156 -2.33 -5.24 -13.34
CA ASP A 156 -0.88 -5.25 -13.12
C ASP A 156 -0.25 -3.84 -13.16
N GLY A 157 -1.07 -2.79 -13.29
CA GLY A 157 -0.65 -1.40 -13.38
C GLY A 157 -0.22 -0.95 -14.78
N THR A 158 -0.20 -1.84 -15.77
CA THR A 158 0.11 -1.46 -17.15
C THR A 158 -1.02 -0.62 -17.75
N LEU A 159 -0.69 0.16 -18.79
CA LEU A 159 -1.61 1.13 -19.38
C LEU A 159 -2.03 0.71 -20.78
N THR A 160 -3.34 0.56 -20.97
CA THR A 160 -3.94 0.29 -22.28
C THR A 160 -4.58 1.55 -22.84
N TRP A 161 -4.26 1.87 -24.09
CA TRP A 161 -4.76 3.04 -24.79
C TRP A 161 -5.83 2.63 -25.79
N ALA A 162 -6.95 3.35 -25.84
CA ALA A 162 -7.99 3.08 -26.82
C ALA A 162 -7.46 3.27 -28.25
N ALA A 163 -8.00 2.52 -29.21
CA ALA A 163 -7.63 2.68 -30.61
C ALA A 163 -7.94 4.12 -31.08
N GLY A 164 -6.95 4.78 -31.67
CA GLY A 164 -7.06 6.17 -32.12
C GLY A 164 -6.95 7.22 -31.01
N ALA A 165 -6.69 6.83 -29.75
CA ALA A 165 -6.44 7.77 -28.67
C ALA A 165 -5.21 8.64 -28.95
N ASN A 166 -5.27 9.91 -28.55
CA ASN A 166 -4.13 10.81 -28.49
C ASN A 166 -3.17 10.39 -27.37
N ALA A 167 -2.38 9.38 -27.66
CA ALA A 167 -1.47 8.75 -26.73
C ALA A 167 -0.04 9.30 -26.90
N PRO A 168 0.77 9.34 -25.83
CA PRO A 168 2.20 9.65 -25.94
C PRO A 168 2.86 8.73 -26.98
N PRO A 169 3.68 9.26 -27.90
CA PRO A 169 4.41 8.41 -28.85
C PRO A 169 5.37 7.46 -28.15
N GLU A 170 5.73 6.35 -28.81
CA GLU A 170 6.68 5.38 -28.26
C GLU A 170 8.04 6.02 -27.91
N GLY A 171 8.60 5.65 -26.76
CA GLY A 171 9.85 6.19 -26.24
C GLY A 171 9.74 7.59 -25.60
N VAL A 172 8.59 8.26 -25.69
CA VAL A 172 8.37 9.59 -25.10
C VAL A 172 8.07 9.47 -23.60
N GLN A 173 8.67 10.36 -22.82
CA GLN A 173 8.34 10.51 -21.41
C GLN A 173 7.08 11.39 -21.26
N TYR A 174 6.13 10.93 -20.46
CA TYR A 174 4.86 11.60 -20.20
C TYR A 174 4.54 11.53 -18.71
N SER A 175 3.71 12.44 -18.23
CA SER A 175 3.23 12.45 -16.85
C SER A 175 1.81 11.93 -16.79
N VAL A 176 1.52 11.11 -15.78
CA VAL A 176 0.16 10.67 -15.44
C VAL A 176 -0.18 11.20 -14.06
N THR A 177 -1.34 11.84 -13.94
CA THR A 177 -1.87 12.36 -12.68
C THR A 177 -3.21 11.69 -12.35
N GLY A 178 -3.43 11.36 -11.09
CA GLY A 178 -4.66 10.70 -10.66
C GLY A 178 -4.84 10.65 -9.15
N LEU A 179 -5.80 9.83 -8.73
CA LEU A 179 -6.05 9.45 -7.34
C LEU A 179 -5.69 7.98 -7.15
N ARG A 180 -5.08 7.66 -6.01
CA ARG A 180 -4.82 6.29 -5.57
C ARG A 180 -5.10 6.14 -4.08
N HIS A 181 -5.38 4.93 -3.63
CA HIS A 181 -5.35 4.62 -2.20
C HIS A 181 -3.91 4.61 -1.68
N ILE A 182 -3.76 4.83 -0.38
CA ILE A 182 -2.46 4.80 0.30
C ILE A 182 -2.16 3.35 0.68
N ASP A 183 -0.98 2.88 0.30
CA ASP A 183 -0.46 1.58 0.71
C ASP A 183 0.48 1.76 1.89
N TYR A 184 0.22 1.02 2.96
CA TYR A 184 1.13 0.90 4.09
C TYR A 184 1.72 -0.50 4.16
N PHE A 185 2.91 -0.61 4.76
CA PHE A 185 3.58 -1.88 5.01
C PHE A 185 3.81 -2.09 6.50
N CYS A 186 3.63 -3.32 6.98
CA CYS A 186 3.90 -3.67 8.37
C CYS A 186 5.42 -3.69 8.61
N PHE A 187 5.96 -2.60 9.16
CA PHE A 187 7.39 -2.46 9.44
C PHE A 187 7.84 -3.28 10.66
N GLY A 188 6.93 -3.48 11.62
CA GLY A 188 7.20 -4.24 12.83
C GLY A 188 5.96 -4.91 13.38
N ASN A 189 5.92 -6.24 13.28
CA ASN A 189 5.11 -7.08 14.15
C ASN A 189 6.05 -7.68 15.19
N TYR A 190 6.33 -6.95 16.27
CA TYR A 190 7.09 -7.51 17.40
C TYR A 190 6.11 -8.34 18.22
N PRO A 191 6.19 -9.69 18.22
CA PRO A 191 5.34 -10.51 19.04
C PRO A 191 5.64 -10.21 20.51
N GLN A 192 4.80 -9.40 21.14
CA GLN A 192 4.77 -9.26 22.59
C GLN A 192 3.83 -10.33 23.13
N ASN A 193 4.19 -10.99 24.23
CA ASN A 193 3.39 -12.00 24.93
C ASN A 193 2.13 -11.40 25.62
N ARG A 194 1.55 -10.36 25.02
CA ARG A 194 0.41 -9.58 25.52
C ARG A 194 -0.82 -9.65 24.60
N ARG A 195 -0.76 -10.50 23.56
CA ARG A 195 -1.87 -10.73 22.61
C ARG A 195 -2.93 -11.69 23.11
N MET A 196 -2.66 -12.34 24.23
CA MET A 196 -3.53 -13.34 24.84
C MET A 196 -3.74 -12.99 26.32
N ASN A 197 -4.97 -13.12 26.80
CA ASN A 197 -5.29 -13.12 28.21
C ASN A 197 -5.98 -14.45 28.56
N GLN A 198 -5.28 -15.34 29.26
CA GLN A 198 -5.79 -16.66 29.65
C GLN A 198 -6.38 -17.49 28.48
N GLY A 199 -5.80 -17.36 27.28
CA GLY A 199 -6.23 -18.08 26.08
C GLY A 199 -7.24 -17.33 25.20
N SER A 200 -7.81 -16.23 25.68
CA SER A 200 -8.61 -15.32 24.84
C SER A 200 -7.70 -14.38 24.06
N ARG A 201 -8.00 -14.16 22.78
CA ARG A 201 -7.32 -13.17 21.94
C ARG A 201 -7.64 -11.77 22.48
N LEU A 202 -6.66 -10.89 22.39
CA LEU A 202 -6.82 -9.47 22.67
C LEU A 202 -6.57 -8.67 21.39
N PRO A 203 -7.23 -7.52 21.21
CA PRO A 203 -6.92 -6.61 20.11
C PRO A 203 -5.43 -6.30 20.05
N ILE A 204 -4.87 -6.27 18.85
CA ILE A 204 -3.44 -6.02 18.63
C ILE A 204 -3.22 -4.63 18.09
N LYS A 205 -2.05 -4.06 18.44
CA LYS A 205 -1.54 -2.84 17.81
C LYS A 205 -0.48 -3.20 16.78
N VAL A 206 -0.60 -2.61 15.60
CA VAL A 206 0.29 -2.85 14.48
C VAL A 206 0.80 -1.52 13.98
N VAL A 207 2.10 -1.44 13.74
CA VAL A 207 2.72 -0.25 13.13
C VAL A 207 2.80 -0.48 11.64
N LEU A 208 2.18 0.45 10.92
CA LEU A 208 2.09 0.48 9.47
C LEU A 208 2.84 1.72 8.99
N ARG A 209 3.62 1.55 7.93
CA ARG A 209 4.50 2.60 7.40
C ARG A 209 4.18 2.88 5.95
N ASP A 210 4.08 4.15 5.59
CA ASP A 210 3.81 4.67 4.24
C ASP A 210 5.05 4.59 3.30
N TRP A 211 6.01 3.71 3.60
CA TRP A 211 7.25 3.62 2.83
C TRP A 211 7.00 2.74 1.61
N ASP A 212 7.34 3.25 0.41
CA ASP A 212 7.79 2.38 -0.67
C ASP A 212 9.10 1.69 -0.25
N LEU A 213 8.97 0.61 0.52
CA LEU A 213 10.03 -0.09 1.24
C LEU A 213 11.14 -0.63 0.31
N PHE A 214 10.93 -0.56 -1.01
CA PHE A 214 11.80 -1.07 -2.06
C PHE A 214 12.35 0.01 -2.99
N ASN A 215 12.13 1.29 -2.67
CA ASN A 215 12.79 2.45 -3.25
C ASN A 215 12.76 2.45 -4.80
N ARG A 216 11.56 2.62 -5.38
CA ARG A 216 11.38 2.81 -6.83
C ARG A 216 10.95 4.21 -7.20
#